data_AF-A0A1G6ZQW0-F1
#
_entry.id   AF-A0A1G6ZQW0-F1
#
_cell.length_a   1.000
_cell.length_b   1.000
_cell.length_c   1.000
_cell.angle_alpha   90.00
_cell.angle_beta   90.00
_cell.angle_gamma   90.00
#
_symmetry.space_group_name_H-M   'P 1'
#
loop_
_entity.id
_entity.type
_entity.pdbx_description
1 polymer ?
#
loop_
_entity_poly.entity_id
_entity_poly.type
_entity_poly.pdbx_seq_one_letter_code
_entity_poly.pdbx_strand_id
1 'polypeptide(L)'
;MAIKLLHPLAGPRHGNKVVQRLTCAGEDDRCVFVLECRYFTSVVTPRGLRVYPGAKNWRLSSGEPVELIDKDLFHVPHTREMLTRVG
;
A
#
# COMPACT_ATOMS: atom_id res chain seq x y z
N MET A 1 19.99 -11.67 -42.05
CA MET A 1 19.29 -10.55 -41.40
C MET A 1 18.99 -10.94 -39.96
N ALA A 2 19.64 -10.31 -38.99
CA ALA A 2 19.40 -10.59 -37.57
C ALA A 2 18.23 -9.73 -37.08
N ILE A 3 17.12 -10.35 -36.71
CA ILE A 3 16.02 -9.68 -36.03
C ILE A 3 16.53 -9.34 -34.63
N LYS A 4 16.95 -8.08 -34.44
CA LYS A 4 17.23 -7.53 -33.11
C LYS A 4 15.89 -7.45 -32.39
N LEU A 5 15.61 -8.42 -31.53
CA LEU A 5 14.55 -8.31 -30.53
C LEU A 5 14.91 -7.11 -29.64
N LEU A 6 14.32 -5.96 -29.94
CA LEU A 6 14.30 -4.81 -29.05
C LEU A 6 13.63 -5.32 -27.76
N HIS A 7 14.45 -5.59 -26.74
CA HIS A 7 13.96 -5.86 -25.41
C HIS A 7 13.07 -4.68 -25.02
N PRO A 8 11.84 -4.92 -24.51
CA PRO A 8 11.03 -3.80 -24.06
C PRO A 8 11.82 -3.07 -22.97
N LEU A 9 12.11 -1.79 -23.25
CA LEU A 9 12.83 -0.82 -22.41
C LEU A 9 12.11 -0.48 -21.09
N ALA A 10 11.28 -1.37 -20.58
CA ALA A 10 10.60 -1.20 -19.31
C ALA A 10 11.25 -2.17 -18.31
N GLY A 11 12.26 -1.69 -17.59
CA GLY A 11 12.72 -2.33 -16.37
C GLY A 11 11.58 -2.52 -15.36
N PRO A 12 11.85 -3.15 -14.21
CA PRO A 12 10.85 -3.35 -13.18
C PRO A 12 10.15 -2.03 -12.83
N ARG A 13 8.82 -2.01 -12.92
CA ARG A 13 8.03 -0.86 -12.43
C ARG A 13 7.62 -1.14 -11.00
N HIS A 14 7.92 -0.20 -10.12
CA HIS A 14 7.53 -0.24 -8.73
C HIS A 14 6.31 0.65 -8.51
N GLY A 15 5.42 0.22 -7.63
CA GLY A 15 4.31 1.05 -7.20
C GLY A 15 3.80 0.64 -5.83
N ASN A 16 2.92 1.44 -5.28
CA ASN A 16 2.23 1.16 -4.03
C ASN A 16 0.73 1.34 -4.27
N LYS A 17 -0.06 0.29 -4.03
CA LYS A 17 -1.50 0.28 -4.29
C LYS A 17 -2.26 0.19 -2.96
N VAL A 18 -3.32 0.98 -2.83
CA VAL A 18 -4.31 0.77 -1.75
C VAL A 18 -5.01 -0.57 -2.01
N VAL A 19 -4.89 -1.50 -1.06
CA VAL A 19 -5.53 -2.82 -1.13
C VAL A 19 -6.79 -2.87 -0.28
N GLN A 20 -6.85 -2.07 0.79
CA GLN A 20 -8.01 -1.98 1.66
C GLN A 20 -8.13 -0.58 2.25
N ARG A 21 -9.37 -0.17 2.53
CA ARG A 21 -9.70 1.07 3.25
C ARG A 21 -10.56 0.71 4.45
N LEU A 22 -10.12 1.13 5.62
CA LEU A 22 -10.79 0.94 6.90
C LEU A 22 -11.28 2.29 7.41
N THR A 23 -12.48 2.31 7.97
CA THR A 23 -12.97 3.44 8.76
C THR A 23 -12.51 3.21 10.18
N CYS A 24 -11.81 4.18 10.76
CA CYS A 24 -11.34 4.13 12.14
C CYS A 24 -11.74 5.42 12.85
N ALA A 25 -11.91 5.36 14.16
CA ALA A 25 -12.16 6.51 15.01
C ALA A 25 -11.07 6.62 16.08
N GLY A 26 -10.63 7.84 16.35
CA GLY A 26 -9.77 8.18 17.48
C GLY A 26 -10.57 8.48 18.74
N GLU A 27 -9.93 9.09 19.73
CA GLU A 27 -10.54 9.45 21.02
C GLU A 27 -11.59 10.57 20.90
N ASP A 28 -11.56 11.37 19.83
CA ASP A 28 -12.50 12.47 19.58
C ASP A 28 -13.74 12.05 18.76
N ASP A 29 -13.94 10.74 18.59
CA ASP A 29 -14.99 10.12 17.76
C ASP A 29 -14.98 10.55 16.28
N ARG A 30 -13.95 11.28 15.81
CA ARG A 30 -13.86 11.64 14.39
C ARG A 30 -13.40 10.45 13.58
N CYS A 31 -14.20 10.13 12.57
CA CYS A 31 -13.88 9.07 11.63
C CYS A 31 -12.78 9.51 10.64
N VAL A 32 -11.72 8.72 10.58
CA VAL A 32 -10.63 8.83 9.61
C VAL A 32 -10.52 7.54 8.80
N PHE A 33 -9.80 7.60 7.67
CA PHE A 33 -9.57 6.44 6.83
C PHE A 33 -8.13 5.94 6.94
N VAL A 34 -7.99 4.72 7.44
CA VAL A 34 -6.73 3.98 7.45
C VAL A 34 -6.68 3.08 6.21
N LEU A 35 -5.61 3.21 5.43
CA LEU A 35 -5.42 2.52 4.15
C LEU A 35 -4.36 1.44 4.29
N GLU A 36 -4.73 0.18 4.04
CA GLU A 36 -3.74 -0.87 3.78
C GLU A 36 -3.19 -0.64 2.37
N CYS A 37 -1.87 -0.54 2.29
CA CYS A 37 -1.15 -0.29 1.06
C CYS A 37 -0.15 -1.42 0.83
N ARG A 38 0.00 -1.85 -0.42
CA ARG A 38 0.92 -2.91 -0.79
C ARG A 38 1.83 -2.46 -1.92
N TYR A 39 3.13 -2.59 -1.67
CA TYR A 39 4.12 -2.43 -2.72
C TYR A 39 3.98 -3.55 -3.75
N PHE A 40 4.22 -3.22 -5.01
CA PHE A 40 4.28 -4.19 -6.08
C PHE A 40 5.42 -3.86 -7.04
N THR A 41 5.98 -4.91 -7.62
CA THR A 41 6.92 -4.82 -8.74
C THR A 41 6.32 -5.54 -9.93
N SER A 42 6.23 -4.87 -11.08
CA SER A 42 5.76 -5.50 -12.31
C SER A 42 6.86 -5.59 -13.36
N VAL A 43 6.98 -6.74 -14.02
CA VAL A 43 8.00 -7.02 -15.04
C VAL A 43 7.34 -7.63 -16.26
N VAL A 44 7.63 -7.09 -17.44
CA VAL A 44 7.21 -7.68 -18.72
C VAL A 44 8.20 -8.77 -19.09
N THR A 45 7.71 -9.99 -19.29
CA THR A 45 8.51 -11.14 -19.73
C THR A 45 8.03 -11.61 -21.10
N PRO A 46 8.80 -12.46 -21.81
CA PRO A 46 8.33 -13.09 -23.06
C PRO A 46 7.01 -13.88 -22.90
N ARG A 47 6.67 -14.30 -21.66
CA ARG A 47 5.42 -15.01 -21.33
C ARG A 47 4.34 -14.09 -20.77
N GLY A 48 4.48 -12.77 -20.90
CA GLY A 48 3.51 -11.79 -20.42
C GLY A 48 3.92 -11.05 -19.14
N LEU A 49 3.00 -10.23 -18.63
CA LEU A 49 3.18 -9.41 -17.44
C LEU A 49 3.20 -10.26 -16.18
N ARG A 50 4.22 -10.06 -15.34
CA ARG A 50 4.28 -10.63 -13.98
C ARG A 50 4.18 -9.51 -12.96
N VAL A 51 3.38 -9.71 -11.91
CA VAL A 51 3.22 -8.77 -10.79
C VAL A 51 3.62 -9.49 -9.50
N TYR A 52 4.58 -8.91 -8.79
CA TYR A 52 5.14 -9.46 -7.56
C TYR A 52 4.70 -8.58 -6.39
N PRO A 53 3.89 -9.11 -5.46
CA PRO A 53 3.50 -8.36 -4.28
C PRO A 53 4.69 -8.26 -3.30
N GLY A 54 4.95 -7.05 -2.84
CA GLY A 54 5.96 -6.74 -1.85
C GLY A 54 5.37 -6.48 -0.46
N ALA A 55 6.09 -5.67 0.31
CA ALA A 55 5.75 -5.28 1.67
C ALA A 55 4.39 -4.56 1.76
N LYS A 56 3.74 -4.74 2.91
CA LYS A 56 2.55 -4.01 3.31
C LYS A 56 2.95 -2.79 4.15
N ASN A 57 2.18 -1.73 4.06
CA ASN A 57 2.27 -0.56 4.94
C ASN A 57 0.87 -0.01 5.18
N TRP A 58 0.71 0.73 6.27
CA TRP A 58 -0.53 1.39 6.62
C TRP A 58 -0.31 2.90 6.64
N ARG A 59 -1.33 3.65 6.23
CA ARG A 59 -1.29 5.11 6.24
C ARG A 59 -2.68 5.70 6.30
N LEU A 60 -2.81 6.92 6.78
CA LEU A 60 -4.03 7.71 6.64
C LEU A 60 -4.25 8.09 5.17
N SER A 61 -5.48 8.47 4.83
CA SER A 61 -5.79 9.04 3.52
C SER A 61 -5.02 10.34 3.22
N SER A 62 -4.53 11.04 4.26
CA SER A 62 -3.62 12.18 4.15
C SER A 62 -2.21 11.79 3.67
N GLY A 63 -1.84 10.51 3.75
CA GLY A 63 -0.51 9.99 3.44
C GLY A 63 0.38 9.74 4.67
N GLU A 64 -0.07 10.15 5.85
CA GLU A 64 0.66 9.97 7.11
C GLU A 64 0.79 8.48 7.48
N PRO A 65 1.98 8.02 7.91
CA PRO A 65 2.18 6.61 8.26
C PRO A 65 1.38 6.20 9.48
N VAL A 66 0.93 4.95 9.48
CA VAL A 66 0.18 4.33 10.57
C VAL A 66 0.82 2.97 10.87
N GLU A 67 0.87 2.62 12.15
CA GLU A 67 1.33 1.33 12.64
C GLU A 67 0.12 0.48 13.02
N LEU A 68 0.13 -0.80 12.61
CA LEU A 68 -0.86 -1.78 13.06
C LEU A 68 -0.37 -2.37 14.39
N ILE A 69 -1.13 -2.16 15.46
CA ILE A 69 -0.81 -2.68 16.79
C ILE A 69 -1.54 -4.00 17.03
N ASP A 70 -2.81 -4.06 16.66
CA ASP A 70 -3.65 -5.25 16.67
C ASP A 70 -4.63 -5.21 15.49
N LYS A 71 -5.36 -6.28 15.23
CA LYS A 71 -6.30 -6.45 14.10
C LYS A 71 -7.16 -5.21 13.81
N ASP A 72 -7.64 -4.56 14.87
CA ASP A 72 -8.55 -3.42 14.80
C ASP A 72 -7.98 -2.17 15.49
N LEU A 73 -6.71 -2.19 15.93
CA LEU A 73 -6.05 -1.10 16.65
C LEU A 73 -4.82 -0.59 15.89
N PHE A 74 -4.78 0.72 15.71
CA PHE A 74 -3.76 1.41 14.93
C PHE A 74 -3.17 2.58 15.71
N HIS A 75 -1.90 2.87 15.48
CA HIS A 75 -1.17 3.97 16.10
C HIS A 75 -0.66 4.93 15.02
N VAL A 76 -0.88 6.23 15.21
CA VAL A 76 -0.35 7.29 14.35
C VAL A 76 0.89 7.86 15.04
N PRO A 77 2.13 7.54 14.61
CA PRO A 77 3.33 7.84 15.41
C PRO A 77 3.60 9.33 15.61
N HIS A 78 3.18 10.17 14.65
CA HIS A 78 3.45 11.60 14.69
C HIS A 78 2.54 12.32 15.70
N THR A 79 1.25 11.98 15.76
CA THR A 79 0.29 12.54 16.72
C THR A 79 0.22 11.75 18.03
N ARG A 80 0.75 10.52 18.05
CA ARG A 80 0.58 9.52 19.12
C ARG A 80 -0.87 9.10 19.33
N GLU A 81 -1.71 9.33 18.34
CA GLU A 81 -3.12 9.00 18.40
C GLU A 81 -3.32 7.49 18.20
N MET A 82 -4.25 6.93 18.97
CA MET A 82 -4.73 5.56 18.78
C MET A 82 -6.05 5.59 18.03
N LEU A 83 -6.13 4.81 16.97
CA LEU A 83 -7.31 4.68 16.12
C LEU A 83 -7.85 3.26 16.24
N THR A 84 -9.16 3.14 16.48
CA THR A 84 -9.84 1.85 16.50
C THR A 84 -10.72 1.72 15.26
N ARG A 85 -10.69 0.58 14.59
CA ARG A 85 -11.58 0.32 13.47
C ARG A 85 -13.04 0.35 13.92
N VAL A 86 -13.87 1.09 13.19
CA VAL A 86 -15.31 1.18 13.41
C VAL A 86 -16.04 0.66 12.16
N GLY A 87 -16.72 -0.48 12.30
CA GLY A 87 -17.46 -1.15 11.22
C GLY A 87 -17.23 -2.65 11.12
#